data_AF-A0A7J5BPH5-F1
#
_entry.id   AF-A0A7J5BPH5-F1
#
_cell.length_a   1.000
_cell.length_b   1.000
_cell.length_c   1.000
_cell.angle_alpha   90.00
_cell.angle_beta   90.00
_cell.angle_gamma   90.00
#
_symmetry.space_group_name_H-M   'P 1'
#
loop_
_entity.id
_entity.type
_entity.pdbx_description
1 polymer ?
#
loop_
_entity_poly.entity_id
_entity_poly.type
_entity_poly.pdbx_seq_one_letter_code
_entity_poly.pdbx_strand_id
1 'polypeptide(L)'
;MTIVSPSSRRSGRSNGSLRPRRRTTASRSSARAEPRRHPQIHPDGPPVPTARLTSPSERNPSVSSSHGSTPDLRRQPKAVWAVAFACVISFMGIGLVDPILPSMSEQLGASPSQISLLFTSYLVVTAVAMLGVGWVSSRIGSKWTLALGLAIIVVFAALAGSAGSVDGIVLFRGGWGLGNALFIATSLAVIVASASGGFSGAIILYEAALGIGIAAGPLLGGLLGHLSWRGPFFGVAVLMGIALVATLLFVPRTPAPVEKVSLAAPLRALGHRGLLTMGIVALLYNWGFFTMLGYAPYPMHLDALRLGLVFTGWGLLVALFAVVVAPRLQRRFGTVPVLYANLACLAVVMAAIAIGVDTSAVVITAVIASGACIGVNNTFMTQAVMLVSPVERSVASSAYGFVRFIGGGLAPWIAGVIADASGPAIAFVVGAAAFVIAIPVLASGHRLLAAAEDREADVEPAATGAEAGHGALELVGAAVAPVRPVVVAIDGSAAAASVVDAASSIARRDGAPLEIVHVRETDVVEELAISPETRDEARVVVEAQLARIDGTDVTASGVVLESVGDHAAAGRSLALHAADVEARCVVVGRSTGGALARIVDGSLTTALADAGAGQLVVVGPSNDSAVA
;
A
#
# COMPACT_ATOMS: atom_id res chain seq x y z
N MET A 1 23.41 46.70 34.23
CA MET A 1 23.08 48.11 33.96
C MET A 1 21.59 48.16 33.67
N THR A 2 20.84 48.79 34.57
CA THR A 2 19.37 48.84 34.72
C THR A 2 18.69 49.53 33.52
N ILE A 3 17.45 49.18 33.12
CA ILE A 3 16.17 49.93 33.32
C ILE A 3 15.08 49.12 32.57
N VAL A 4 14.11 48.43 33.22
CA VAL A 4 12.83 48.85 33.88
C VAL A 4 11.67 49.14 32.91
N SER A 5 10.61 48.31 33.01
CA SER A 5 9.24 48.52 32.45
C SER A 5 8.48 49.66 33.14
N PRO A 6 7.31 50.06 32.60
CA PRO A 6 6.11 49.86 33.43
C PRO A 6 4.82 49.49 32.68
N SER A 7 3.90 48.96 33.47
CA SER A 7 2.53 48.57 33.16
C SER A 7 1.47 49.61 33.58
N SER A 8 0.30 49.53 32.93
CA SER A 8 -1.08 49.71 33.46
C SER A 8 -1.75 51.09 33.56
N ARG A 9 -3.00 51.17 33.04
CA ARG A 9 -4.29 51.61 33.67
C ARG A 9 -5.26 52.21 32.62
N ARG A 10 -6.47 51.63 32.43
CA ARG A 10 -7.84 52.05 32.90
C ARG A 10 -8.28 53.44 32.37
N SER A 11 -9.52 53.75 31.95
CA SER A 11 -10.89 53.20 32.11
C SER A 11 -11.89 54.05 31.29
N GLY A 12 -13.13 53.57 31.02
CA GLY A 12 -14.28 54.45 30.78
C GLY A 12 -15.52 53.81 30.12
N ARG A 13 -16.61 53.64 30.87
CA ARG A 13 -18.00 53.22 30.51
C ARG A 13 -18.70 54.30 29.63
N SER A 14 -19.84 54.13 28.93
CA SER A 14 -21.15 53.62 29.40
C SER A 14 -22.27 53.52 28.31
N ASN A 15 -23.06 52.44 28.41
CA ASN A 15 -24.54 52.35 28.42
C ASN A 15 -25.46 52.87 27.28
N GLY A 16 -26.41 52.00 26.90
CA GLY A 16 -27.68 52.33 26.26
C GLY A 16 -28.48 51.05 25.95
N SER A 17 -29.75 51.01 26.33
CA SER A 17 -30.50 49.81 26.73
C SER A 17 -31.89 49.69 26.06
N LEU A 18 -32.52 48.51 26.21
CA LEU A 18 -33.98 48.23 26.33
C LEU A 18 -34.85 47.90 25.09
N ARG A 19 -35.19 46.58 24.98
CA ARG A 19 -36.55 45.95 25.01
C ARG A 19 -37.58 46.18 23.85
N PRO A 20 -38.75 45.49 23.78
CA PRO A 20 -39.09 44.03 23.74
C PRO A 20 -40.30 43.71 22.78
N ARG A 21 -41.01 42.56 22.99
CA ARG A 21 -42.39 42.15 22.53
C ARG A 21 -42.49 41.33 21.22
N ARG A 22 -43.43 40.38 21.01
CA ARG A 22 -44.41 39.61 21.82
C ARG A 22 -44.98 38.45 20.97
N ARG A 23 -45.48 37.41 21.65
CA ARG A 23 -46.33 36.29 21.17
C ARG A 23 -47.68 36.71 20.57
N THR A 24 -48.18 35.87 19.65
CA THR A 24 -49.57 35.33 19.50
C THR A 24 -49.44 34.06 18.62
N THR A 25 -49.82 32.80 18.93
CA THR A 25 -51.04 32.06 19.35
C THR A 25 -52.20 32.01 18.36
N ALA A 26 -52.40 30.84 17.71
CA ALA A 26 -53.65 30.05 17.61
C ALA A 26 -53.40 28.79 16.73
N SER A 27 -53.56 27.56 17.27
CA SER A 27 -54.73 26.64 17.06
C SER A 27 -54.61 25.87 15.72
N ARG A 28 -54.69 24.54 15.59
CA ARG A 28 -55.36 23.43 16.32
C ARG A 28 -54.87 22.11 15.68
N SER A 29 -54.68 21.05 16.46
CA SER A 29 -55.21 19.69 16.22
C SER A 29 -54.36 18.64 16.94
N SER A 30 -54.98 18.04 17.94
CA SER A 30 -54.51 16.96 18.79
C SER A 30 -54.75 15.60 18.10
N ALA A 31 -53.70 14.79 17.94
CA ALA A 31 -53.82 13.35 17.82
C ALA A 31 -53.09 12.71 19.00
N ARG A 32 -53.87 11.95 19.77
CA ARG A 32 -53.60 11.40 21.09
C ARG A 32 -52.76 10.13 20.95
N ALA A 33 -51.65 10.05 21.68
CA ALA A 33 -50.87 8.82 21.83
C ALA A 33 -51.63 7.84 22.75
N GLU A 34 -51.93 6.64 22.24
CA GLU A 34 -52.37 5.50 23.04
C GLU A 34 -51.16 4.72 23.57
N PRO A 35 -51.20 4.21 24.83
CA PRO A 35 -50.18 3.34 25.36
C PRO A 35 -50.37 1.91 24.86
N ARG A 36 -49.37 1.35 24.17
CA ARG A 36 -49.32 -0.06 23.77
C ARG A 36 -49.24 -0.97 25.01
N ARG A 37 -50.22 -1.87 25.12
CA ARG A 37 -50.33 -2.91 26.15
C ARG A 37 -49.33 -4.06 25.89
N HIS A 38 -48.74 -4.56 26.98
CA HIS A 38 -48.05 -5.86 27.03
C HIS A 38 -48.99 -7.01 26.65
N PRO A 39 -48.53 -8.04 25.91
CA PRO A 39 -49.29 -9.29 25.76
C PRO A 39 -49.23 -10.11 27.05
N GLN A 40 -50.41 -10.38 27.63
CA GLN A 40 -50.62 -11.39 28.67
C GLN A 40 -50.52 -12.79 28.05
N ILE A 41 -49.71 -13.65 28.64
CA ILE A 41 -49.63 -15.07 28.30
C ILE A 41 -50.73 -15.78 29.09
N HIS A 42 -51.67 -16.43 28.38
CA HIS A 42 -52.68 -17.31 28.97
C HIS A 42 -52.08 -18.72 29.17
N PRO A 43 -52.31 -19.38 30.31
CA PRO A 43 -51.92 -20.76 30.52
C PRO A 43 -52.99 -21.67 29.91
N ASP A 44 -52.59 -22.62 29.06
CA ASP A 44 -53.21 -23.95 28.91
C ASP A 44 -52.62 -24.65 27.67
N GLY A 45 -51.61 -25.48 27.91
CA GLY A 45 -51.05 -26.44 26.97
C GLY A 45 -50.65 -27.72 27.72
N PRO A 46 -50.76 -28.92 27.12
CA PRO A 46 -50.72 -30.20 27.82
C PRO A 46 -49.32 -30.52 28.39
N PRO A 47 -49.22 -31.40 29.40
CA PRO A 47 -48.00 -31.57 30.19
C PRO A 47 -46.90 -32.28 29.41
N VAL A 48 -45.71 -31.69 29.42
CA VAL A 48 -44.47 -32.31 28.93
C VAL A 48 -43.99 -33.34 29.97
N PRO A 49 -43.59 -34.57 29.59
CA PRO A 49 -43.17 -35.60 30.54
C PRO A 49 -41.83 -35.26 31.19
N THR A 50 -41.76 -35.41 32.51
CA THR A 50 -40.55 -35.36 33.32
C THR A 50 -39.66 -36.58 33.03
N ALA A 51 -38.52 -36.35 32.37
CA ALA A 51 -37.45 -37.35 32.23
C ALA A 51 -36.18 -36.87 32.94
N ARG A 52 -35.57 -37.83 33.65
CA ARG A 52 -34.52 -37.73 34.65
C ARG A 52 -33.27 -36.96 34.19
N LEU A 53 -32.74 -36.15 35.10
CA LEU A 53 -31.36 -35.67 35.07
C LEU A 53 -30.40 -36.86 35.20
N THR A 54 -29.87 -37.32 34.06
CA THR A 54 -28.62 -38.10 34.00
C THR A 54 -27.61 -37.25 33.25
N SER A 55 -26.52 -36.88 33.92
CA SER A 55 -25.36 -36.26 33.30
C SER A 55 -24.66 -37.23 32.35
N PRO A 56 -24.26 -36.78 31.15
CA PRO A 56 -23.13 -37.40 30.48
C PRO A 56 -22.08 -36.35 30.06
N SER A 57 -20.84 -36.75 30.32
CA SER A 57 -19.57 -36.12 29.94
C SER A 57 -19.59 -35.30 28.64
N GLU A 58 -19.09 -34.08 28.73
CA GLU A 58 -18.61 -33.30 27.59
C GLU A 58 -17.57 -34.11 26.80
N ARG A 59 -17.88 -34.38 25.54
CA ARG A 59 -16.89 -34.56 24.47
C ARG A 59 -17.33 -33.70 23.32
N ASN A 60 -16.89 -32.45 23.35
CA ASN A 60 -16.99 -31.55 22.20
C ASN A 60 -15.78 -31.85 21.29
N PRO A 61 -15.97 -32.15 19.99
CA PRO A 61 -14.87 -32.40 19.08
C PRO A 61 -14.07 -31.10 18.89
N SER A 62 -12.77 -31.16 19.15
CA SER A 62 -11.85 -30.07 18.88
C SER A 62 -11.88 -29.73 17.39
N VAL A 63 -12.37 -28.54 17.08
CA VAL A 63 -12.16 -27.89 15.78
C VAL A 63 -10.67 -27.62 15.67
N SER A 64 -9.94 -28.46 14.94
CA SER A 64 -8.54 -28.22 14.62
C SER A 64 -8.44 -27.10 13.59
N SER A 65 -8.31 -25.86 14.03
CA SER A 65 -7.87 -24.74 13.19
C SER A 65 -6.37 -24.88 12.93
N SER A 66 -6.03 -25.43 11.76
CA SER A 66 -4.64 -25.53 11.30
C SER A 66 -4.13 -24.17 10.80
N HIS A 67 -3.71 -23.25 11.68
CA HIS A 67 -3.04 -22.01 11.29
C HIS A 67 -1.88 -21.70 12.25
N GLY A 68 -0.66 -21.59 11.70
CA GLY A 68 0.54 -21.21 12.46
C GLY A 68 1.81 -21.91 12.00
N SER A 69 2.19 -21.76 10.74
CA SER A 69 3.57 -22.01 10.27
C SER A 69 3.98 -20.80 9.46
N THR A 70 5.19 -20.28 9.66
CA THR A 70 5.74 -19.17 8.86
C THR A 70 5.51 -19.38 7.36
N PRO A 71 5.29 -18.31 6.57
CA PRO A 71 5.05 -18.43 5.14
C PRO A 71 6.26 -19.08 4.47
N ASP A 72 6.18 -20.37 4.19
CA ASP A 72 7.06 -20.96 3.21
C ASP A 72 6.61 -20.36 1.88
N LEU A 73 7.40 -19.43 1.32
CA LEU A 73 7.10 -18.78 0.03
C LEU A 73 6.79 -19.83 -1.05
N ARG A 74 7.34 -21.05 -0.93
CA ARG A 74 7.13 -22.17 -1.83
C ARG A 74 5.80 -22.93 -1.62
N ARG A 75 5.14 -22.75 -0.47
CA ARG A 75 3.84 -23.37 -0.14
C ARG A 75 2.64 -22.42 -0.33
N GLN A 76 2.79 -21.39 -1.16
CA GLN A 76 1.66 -20.53 -1.49
C GLN A 76 0.61 -21.28 -2.34
N PRO A 77 -0.70 -20.97 -2.18
CA PRO A 77 -1.77 -21.55 -2.98
C PRO A 77 -1.59 -21.29 -4.47
N LYS A 78 -2.15 -22.16 -5.31
CA LYS A 78 -2.11 -22.00 -6.78
C LYS A 78 -2.69 -20.67 -7.24
N ALA A 79 -3.69 -20.14 -6.52
CA ALA A 79 -4.28 -18.82 -6.78
C ALA A 79 -3.24 -17.70 -6.71
N VAL A 80 -2.39 -17.72 -5.69
CA VAL A 80 -1.36 -16.71 -5.45
C VAL A 80 -0.33 -16.72 -6.57
N TRP A 81 0.15 -17.91 -6.95
CA TRP A 81 1.09 -18.05 -8.06
C TRP A 81 0.46 -17.63 -9.40
N ALA A 82 -0.82 -17.89 -9.62
CA ALA A 82 -1.53 -17.45 -10.81
C ALA A 82 -1.55 -15.92 -10.93
N VAL A 83 -1.87 -15.22 -9.83
CA VAL A 83 -1.90 -13.75 -9.83
C VAL A 83 -0.50 -13.16 -9.82
N ALA A 84 0.46 -13.74 -9.09
CA ALA A 84 1.85 -13.28 -9.12
C ALA A 84 2.45 -13.41 -10.52
N PHE A 85 2.19 -14.53 -11.21
CA PHE A 85 2.56 -14.69 -12.62
C PHE A 85 1.90 -13.60 -13.48
N ALA A 86 0.60 -13.35 -13.32
CA ALA A 86 -0.10 -12.28 -14.03
C ALA A 86 0.55 -10.91 -13.78
N CYS A 87 0.94 -10.61 -12.53
CA CYS A 87 1.62 -9.37 -12.15
C CYS A 87 2.96 -9.23 -12.87
N VAL A 88 3.79 -10.27 -12.86
CA VAL A 88 5.07 -10.28 -13.60
C VAL A 88 4.83 -9.86 -15.05
N ILE A 89 3.90 -10.52 -15.74
CA ILE A 89 3.63 -10.25 -17.16
C ILE A 89 3.03 -8.85 -17.38
N SER A 90 2.20 -8.36 -16.45
CA SER A 90 1.60 -7.02 -16.57
C SER A 90 2.64 -5.91 -16.47
N PHE A 91 3.51 -6.00 -15.46
CA PHE A 91 4.59 -5.03 -15.26
C PHE A 91 5.66 -5.14 -16.36
N MET A 92 5.89 -6.35 -16.85
CA MET A 92 6.73 -6.60 -18.02
C MET A 92 6.25 -5.85 -19.27
N GLY A 93 4.93 -5.77 -19.48
CA GLY A 93 4.31 -5.16 -20.66
C GLY A 93 4.65 -3.68 -20.86
N ILE A 94 5.03 -2.95 -19.80
CA ILE A 94 5.45 -1.54 -19.91
C ILE A 94 6.79 -1.43 -20.63
N GLY A 95 7.79 -2.23 -20.25
CA GLY A 95 9.15 -2.17 -20.81
C GLY A 95 9.40 -3.11 -22.00
N LEU A 96 8.43 -3.96 -22.34
CA LEU A 96 8.56 -4.96 -23.40
C LEU A 96 8.44 -4.36 -24.83
N VAL A 97 7.87 -3.16 -24.96
CA VAL A 97 7.70 -2.47 -26.25
C VAL A 97 8.88 -1.51 -26.55
N ASP A 98 9.59 -1.03 -25.54
CA ASP A 98 10.65 -0.02 -25.70
C ASP A 98 11.76 -0.44 -26.68
N PRO A 99 12.27 -1.70 -26.63
CA PRO A 99 13.35 -2.12 -27.52
C PRO A 99 12.95 -2.22 -28.99
N ILE A 100 11.66 -2.30 -29.30
CA ILE A 100 11.18 -2.47 -30.68
C ILE A 100 10.78 -1.16 -31.36
N LEU A 101 10.73 -0.03 -30.65
CA LEU A 101 10.24 1.24 -31.22
C LEU A 101 10.98 1.65 -32.50
N PRO A 102 12.33 1.62 -32.57
CA PRO A 102 13.02 1.99 -33.80
C PRO A 102 12.68 1.06 -34.97
N SER A 103 12.64 -0.26 -34.71
CA SER A 103 12.28 -1.25 -35.74
C SER A 103 10.83 -1.11 -36.24
N MET A 104 9.91 -0.69 -35.37
CA MET A 104 8.53 -0.38 -35.76
C MET A 104 8.45 0.88 -36.61
N SER A 105 9.19 1.93 -36.23
CA SER A 105 9.28 3.19 -36.98
C SER A 105 9.77 2.92 -38.41
N GLU A 106 10.85 2.16 -38.56
CA GLU A 106 11.43 1.82 -39.87
C GLU A 106 10.47 0.97 -40.72
N GLN A 107 9.90 -0.11 -40.16
CA GLN A 107 9.08 -1.05 -40.94
C GLN A 107 7.68 -0.52 -41.28
N LEU A 108 7.14 0.38 -40.47
CA LEU A 108 5.83 1.02 -40.73
C LEU A 108 5.98 2.39 -41.43
N GLY A 109 7.21 2.85 -41.67
CA GLY A 109 7.48 4.15 -42.29
C GLY A 109 6.93 5.32 -41.49
N ALA A 110 6.95 5.22 -40.17
CA ALA A 110 6.33 6.18 -39.26
C ALA A 110 7.37 6.98 -38.49
N SER A 111 7.08 8.25 -38.23
CA SER A 111 7.97 9.10 -37.42
C SER A 111 8.07 8.61 -35.97
N PRO A 112 9.15 8.97 -35.24
CA PRO A 112 9.25 8.72 -33.81
C PRO A 112 8.04 9.24 -33.02
N SER A 113 7.51 10.42 -33.37
CA SER A 113 6.31 10.99 -32.75
C SER A 113 5.06 10.12 -32.96
N GLN A 114 4.87 9.57 -34.15
CA GLN A 114 3.75 8.65 -34.44
C GLN A 114 3.87 7.35 -33.66
N ILE A 115 5.07 6.77 -33.57
CA ILE A 115 5.31 5.55 -32.78
C ILE A 115 5.15 5.82 -31.27
N SER A 116 5.55 6.99 -30.78
CA SER A 116 5.38 7.34 -29.37
C SER A 116 3.91 7.43 -28.92
N LEU A 117 2.95 7.58 -29.85
CA LEU A 117 1.52 7.50 -29.52
C LEU A 117 1.10 6.15 -28.94
N LEU A 118 1.90 5.09 -29.13
CA LEU A 118 1.67 3.79 -28.51
C LEU A 118 1.81 3.85 -26.97
N PHE A 119 2.65 4.74 -26.43
CA PHE A 119 2.70 5.03 -24.99
C PHE A 119 1.54 5.91 -24.57
N THR A 120 1.28 6.96 -25.35
CA THR A 120 0.23 7.94 -25.04
C THR A 120 -1.12 7.28 -24.95
N SER A 121 -1.53 6.54 -25.97
CA SER A 121 -2.81 5.80 -25.96
C SER A 121 -2.93 4.85 -24.77
N TYR A 122 -1.88 4.06 -24.49
CA TYR A 122 -1.89 3.12 -23.38
C TYR A 122 -1.98 3.80 -22.02
N LEU A 123 -1.08 4.76 -21.73
CA LEU A 123 -0.98 5.39 -20.41
C LEU A 123 -2.12 6.35 -20.15
N VAL A 124 -2.55 7.14 -21.13
CA VAL A 124 -3.68 8.07 -20.97
C VAL A 124 -4.99 7.30 -20.77
N VAL A 125 -5.25 6.24 -21.55
CA VAL A 125 -6.45 5.41 -21.33
C VAL A 125 -6.36 4.70 -19.98
N THR A 126 -5.18 4.19 -19.58
CA THR A 126 -4.98 3.63 -18.23
C THR A 126 -5.32 4.67 -17.16
N ALA A 127 -4.80 5.90 -17.27
CA ALA A 127 -5.02 6.98 -16.31
C ALA A 127 -6.52 7.28 -16.13
N VAL A 128 -7.24 7.48 -17.23
CA VAL A 128 -8.67 7.78 -17.22
C VAL A 128 -9.46 6.60 -16.67
N ALA A 129 -9.11 5.37 -17.09
CA ALA A 129 -9.79 4.16 -16.64
C ALA A 129 -9.63 3.93 -15.13
N MET A 130 -8.47 4.24 -14.54
CA MET A 130 -8.22 4.10 -13.10
C MET A 130 -9.25 4.83 -12.23
N LEU A 131 -9.77 5.98 -12.67
CA LEU A 131 -10.84 6.70 -11.97
C LEU A 131 -12.13 5.87 -11.82
N GLY A 132 -12.36 4.91 -12.72
CA GLY A 132 -13.53 4.04 -12.75
C GLY A 132 -13.34 2.66 -12.12
N VAL A 133 -12.10 2.23 -11.83
CA VAL A 133 -11.85 0.83 -11.45
C VAL A 133 -12.49 0.49 -10.10
N GLY A 134 -12.41 1.37 -9.10
CA GLY A 134 -13.07 1.16 -7.80
C GLY A 134 -14.59 0.98 -7.91
N TRP A 135 -15.22 1.70 -8.85
CA TRP A 135 -16.65 1.57 -9.13
C TRP A 135 -17.01 0.23 -9.79
N VAL A 136 -16.15 -0.27 -10.68
CA VAL A 136 -16.31 -1.59 -11.32
C VAL A 136 -16.09 -2.70 -10.31
N SER A 137 -14.95 -2.65 -9.60
CA SER A 137 -14.54 -3.67 -8.62
C SER A 137 -15.54 -3.85 -7.49
N SER A 138 -16.10 -2.75 -6.98
CA SER A 138 -17.16 -2.78 -5.94
C SER A 138 -18.48 -3.42 -6.40
N ARG A 139 -18.70 -3.66 -7.71
CA ARG A 139 -19.94 -4.25 -8.24
C ARG A 139 -19.79 -5.70 -8.67
N ILE A 140 -18.71 -6.01 -9.40
CA ILE A 140 -18.50 -7.35 -9.97
C ILE A 140 -17.53 -8.19 -9.13
N GLY A 141 -16.87 -7.59 -8.14
CA GLY A 141 -15.88 -8.23 -7.26
C GLY A 141 -14.49 -8.31 -7.88
N SER A 142 -13.48 -8.50 -7.03
CA SER A 142 -12.06 -8.43 -7.41
C SER A 142 -11.66 -9.52 -8.41
N LYS A 143 -12.13 -10.78 -8.23
CA LYS A 143 -11.83 -11.88 -9.17
C LYS A 143 -12.28 -11.56 -10.60
N TRP A 144 -13.52 -11.11 -10.76
CA TRP A 144 -14.07 -10.87 -12.10
C TRP A 144 -13.52 -9.60 -12.73
N THR A 145 -13.20 -8.58 -11.93
CA THR A 145 -12.51 -7.38 -12.40
C THR A 145 -11.11 -7.72 -12.92
N LEU A 146 -10.36 -8.55 -12.16
CA LEU A 146 -9.05 -9.05 -12.57
C LEU A 146 -9.13 -9.85 -13.87
N ALA A 147 -10.07 -10.82 -13.94
CA ALA A 147 -10.27 -11.64 -15.13
C ALA A 147 -10.72 -10.82 -16.36
N LEU A 148 -11.58 -9.82 -16.17
CA LEU A 148 -12.01 -8.90 -17.23
C LEU A 148 -10.82 -8.09 -17.75
N GLY A 149 -9.99 -7.56 -16.85
CA GLY A 149 -8.76 -6.86 -17.21
C GLY A 149 -7.83 -7.73 -18.06
N LEU A 150 -7.56 -8.96 -17.59
CA LEU A 150 -6.75 -9.94 -18.33
C LEU A 150 -7.33 -10.26 -19.72
N ALA A 151 -8.64 -10.51 -19.82
CA ALA A 151 -9.28 -10.81 -21.10
C ALA A 151 -9.15 -9.65 -22.10
N ILE A 152 -9.35 -8.41 -21.64
CA ILE A 152 -9.15 -7.20 -22.44
C ILE A 152 -7.69 -7.12 -22.91
N ILE A 153 -6.71 -7.31 -22.01
CA ILE A 153 -5.29 -7.30 -22.36
C ILE A 153 -4.98 -8.33 -23.46
N VAL A 154 -5.44 -9.56 -23.30
CA VAL A 154 -5.19 -10.65 -24.27
C VAL A 154 -5.71 -10.30 -25.66
N VAL A 155 -6.98 -9.88 -25.73
CA VAL A 155 -7.62 -9.54 -27.00
C VAL A 155 -6.91 -8.38 -27.68
N PHE A 156 -6.69 -7.28 -26.95
CA PHE A 156 -6.10 -6.08 -27.53
C PHE A 156 -4.60 -6.23 -27.84
N ALA A 157 -3.85 -7.02 -27.07
CA ALA A 157 -2.46 -7.35 -27.40
C ALA A 157 -2.37 -8.18 -28.69
N ALA A 158 -3.24 -9.18 -28.87
CA ALA A 158 -3.30 -9.96 -30.11
C ALA A 158 -3.70 -9.09 -31.31
N LEU A 159 -4.68 -8.21 -31.15
CA LEU A 159 -5.10 -7.26 -32.18
C LEU A 159 -3.97 -6.30 -32.56
N ALA A 160 -3.26 -5.74 -31.57
CA ALA A 160 -2.08 -4.89 -31.79
C ALA A 160 -0.98 -5.63 -32.57
N GLY A 161 -0.67 -6.88 -32.20
CA GLY A 161 0.27 -7.72 -32.94
C GLY A 161 -0.16 -8.01 -34.37
N SER A 162 -1.46 -8.01 -34.67
CA SER A 162 -2.01 -8.24 -36.01
C SER A 162 -2.20 -6.96 -36.86
N ALA A 163 -2.07 -5.77 -36.27
CA ALA A 163 -2.38 -4.51 -36.94
C ALA A 163 -1.34 -4.10 -38.01
N GLY A 164 -1.82 -3.75 -39.21
CA GLY A 164 -0.96 -3.36 -40.34
C GLY A 164 -0.57 -1.88 -40.39
N SER A 165 -1.04 -1.06 -39.44
CA SER A 165 -0.81 0.39 -39.42
C SER A 165 -0.56 0.90 -38.00
N VAL A 166 0.18 2.00 -37.88
CA VAL A 166 0.46 2.64 -36.57
C VAL A 166 -0.84 3.04 -35.87
N ASP A 167 -1.78 3.65 -36.57
CA ASP A 167 -3.07 4.08 -35.99
C ASP A 167 -3.85 2.90 -35.40
N GLY A 168 -3.84 1.75 -36.08
CA GLY A 168 -4.46 0.53 -35.58
C GLY A 168 -3.78 0.05 -34.29
N ILE A 169 -2.44 0.05 -34.26
CA ILE A 169 -1.68 -0.34 -33.06
C ILE A 169 -1.97 0.63 -31.90
N VAL A 170 -2.01 1.94 -32.16
CA VAL A 170 -2.33 2.98 -31.17
C VAL A 170 -3.73 2.75 -30.57
N LEU A 171 -4.74 2.49 -31.41
CA LEU A 171 -6.09 2.18 -30.94
C LEU A 171 -6.10 0.95 -30.03
N PHE A 172 -5.44 -0.13 -30.45
CA PHE A 172 -5.42 -1.36 -29.67
C PHE A 172 -4.57 -1.23 -28.40
N ARG A 173 -3.52 -0.40 -28.40
CA ARG A 173 -2.77 -0.04 -27.19
C ARG A 173 -3.62 0.72 -26.18
N GLY A 174 -4.53 1.58 -26.63
CA GLY A 174 -5.55 2.19 -25.77
C GLY A 174 -6.44 1.14 -25.09
N GLY A 175 -6.98 0.19 -25.86
CA GLY A 175 -7.78 -0.92 -25.32
C GLY A 175 -7.01 -1.80 -24.34
N TRP A 176 -5.73 -2.07 -24.61
CA TRP A 176 -4.83 -2.73 -23.66
C TRP A 176 -4.70 -1.92 -22.36
N GLY A 177 -4.49 -0.60 -22.44
CA GLY A 177 -4.42 0.27 -21.26
C GLY A 177 -5.65 0.18 -20.35
N LEU A 178 -6.85 0.08 -20.94
CA LEU A 178 -8.09 -0.15 -20.18
C LEU A 178 -8.04 -1.47 -19.39
N GLY A 179 -7.59 -2.56 -20.02
CA GLY A 179 -7.43 -3.84 -19.35
C GLY A 179 -6.39 -3.80 -18.24
N ASN A 180 -5.28 -3.09 -18.46
CA ASN A 180 -4.23 -2.91 -17.47
C ASN A 180 -4.70 -2.13 -16.23
N ALA A 181 -5.54 -1.09 -16.40
CA ALA A 181 -6.12 -0.36 -15.28
C ALA A 181 -6.98 -1.26 -14.38
N LEU A 182 -7.84 -2.10 -14.98
CA LEU A 182 -8.67 -3.06 -14.24
C LEU A 182 -7.82 -4.13 -13.53
N PHE A 183 -6.75 -4.58 -14.17
CA PHE A 183 -5.84 -5.57 -13.64
C PHE A 183 -5.06 -5.05 -12.42
N ILE A 184 -4.30 -3.96 -12.56
CA ILE A 184 -3.38 -3.48 -11.51
C ILE A 184 -4.12 -3.17 -10.22
N ALA A 185 -5.26 -2.47 -10.30
CA ALA A 185 -6.00 -2.07 -9.11
C ALA A 185 -6.64 -3.25 -8.35
N THR A 186 -6.73 -4.45 -8.95
CA THR A 186 -7.35 -5.62 -8.31
C THR A 186 -6.39 -6.77 -8.04
N SER A 187 -5.23 -6.81 -8.70
CA SER A 187 -4.25 -7.89 -8.55
C SER A 187 -3.72 -7.99 -7.12
N LEU A 188 -3.34 -6.87 -6.50
CA LEU A 188 -2.86 -6.84 -5.11
C LEU A 188 -3.94 -7.32 -4.12
N ALA A 189 -5.17 -6.82 -4.25
CA ALA A 189 -6.29 -7.22 -3.40
C ALA A 189 -6.57 -8.74 -3.48
N VAL A 190 -6.47 -9.31 -4.69
CA VAL A 190 -6.65 -10.75 -4.89
C VAL A 190 -5.46 -11.55 -4.35
N ILE A 191 -4.23 -11.06 -4.52
CA ILE A 191 -3.02 -11.69 -3.96
C ILE A 191 -3.12 -11.75 -2.44
N VAL A 192 -3.47 -10.64 -1.78
CA VAL A 192 -3.64 -10.57 -0.34
C VAL A 192 -4.74 -11.52 0.14
N ALA A 193 -5.90 -11.50 -0.51
CA ALA A 193 -7.03 -12.36 -0.14
C ALA A 193 -6.75 -13.86 -0.37
N SER A 194 -5.76 -14.21 -1.19
CA SER A 194 -5.43 -15.59 -1.54
C SER A 194 -4.17 -16.13 -0.83
N ALA A 195 -3.37 -15.27 -0.20
CA ALA A 195 -2.08 -15.63 0.37
C ALA A 195 -2.21 -16.44 1.66
N SER A 196 -1.46 -17.54 1.77
CA SER A 196 -1.34 -18.31 3.02
C SER A 196 -0.34 -17.69 4.01
N GLY A 197 0.44 -16.73 3.53
CA GLY A 197 1.52 -16.10 4.30
C GLY A 197 1.10 -14.90 5.15
N GLY A 198 -0.20 -14.74 5.35
CA GLY A 198 -0.76 -13.48 5.82
C GLY A 198 -0.49 -12.35 4.83
N PHE A 199 -0.79 -11.14 5.28
CA PHE A 199 -0.70 -9.95 4.46
C PHE A 199 0.73 -9.62 4.03
N SER A 200 1.68 -9.54 4.97
CA SER A 200 3.10 -9.23 4.68
C SER A 200 3.74 -10.17 3.63
N GLY A 201 3.45 -11.48 3.70
CA GLY A 201 3.94 -12.44 2.71
C GLY A 201 3.38 -12.21 1.29
N ALA A 202 2.15 -11.70 1.20
CA ALA A 202 1.49 -11.36 -0.06
C ALA A 202 2.14 -10.12 -0.72
N ILE A 203 2.47 -9.12 0.09
CA ILE A 203 3.18 -7.90 -0.34
C ILE A 203 4.54 -8.24 -0.91
N ILE A 204 5.34 -9.00 -0.17
CA ILE A 204 6.70 -9.39 -0.59
C ILE A 204 6.65 -10.10 -1.94
N LEU A 205 5.67 -10.99 -2.14
CA LEU A 205 5.51 -11.69 -3.41
C LEU A 205 5.08 -10.76 -4.54
N TYR A 206 4.18 -9.82 -4.25
CA TYR A 206 3.73 -8.83 -5.21
C TYR A 206 4.88 -7.91 -5.67
N GLU A 207 5.66 -7.39 -4.73
CA GLU A 207 6.84 -6.57 -4.99
C GLU A 207 7.93 -7.35 -5.74
N ALA A 208 8.12 -8.63 -5.40
CA ALA A 208 9.02 -9.51 -6.15
C ALA A 208 8.54 -9.70 -7.59
N ALA A 209 7.24 -9.92 -7.80
CA ALA A 209 6.64 -10.06 -9.13
C ALA A 209 6.82 -8.77 -9.96
N LEU A 210 6.60 -7.62 -9.34
CA LEU A 210 6.85 -6.30 -9.94
C LEU A 210 8.30 -6.14 -10.36
N GLY A 211 9.25 -6.36 -9.44
CA GLY A 211 10.68 -6.22 -9.70
C GLY A 211 11.16 -7.15 -10.83
N ILE A 212 10.71 -8.40 -10.83
CA ILE A 212 10.99 -9.36 -11.91
C ILE A 212 10.40 -8.87 -13.23
N GLY A 213 9.16 -8.41 -13.25
CA GLY A 213 8.49 -7.91 -14.45
C GLY A 213 9.24 -6.75 -15.10
N ILE A 214 9.62 -5.73 -14.30
CA ILE A 214 10.36 -4.56 -14.77
C ILE A 214 11.72 -4.94 -15.34
N ALA A 215 12.45 -5.84 -14.68
CA ALA A 215 13.79 -6.24 -15.13
C ALA A 215 13.76 -7.15 -16.37
N ALA A 216 12.81 -8.09 -16.41
CA ALA A 216 12.71 -9.11 -17.47
C ALA A 216 12.07 -8.58 -18.76
N GLY A 217 11.22 -7.53 -18.67
CA GLY A 217 10.45 -7.05 -19.81
C GLY A 217 11.25 -6.57 -21.00
N PRO A 218 12.23 -5.69 -20.81
CA PRO A 218 13.05 -5.25 -21.92
C PRO A 218 13.89 -6.37 -22.53
N LEU A 219 14.34 -7.34 -21.73
CA LEU A 219 15.08 -8.50 -22.23
C LEU A 219 14.20 -9.35 -23.14
N LEU A 220 12.99 -9.72 -22.67
CA LEU A 220 12.05 -10.49 -23.48
C LEU A 220 11.55 -9.70 -24.69
N GLY A 221 11.31 -8.41 -24.52
CA GLY A 221 10.93 -7.49 -25.60
C GLY A 221 11.99 -7.41 -26.69
N GLY A 222 13.26 -7.28 -26.31
CA GLY A 222 14.38 -7.28 -27.25
C GLY A 222 14.58 -8.64 -27.94
N LEU A 223 14.46 -9.74 -27.20
CA LEU A 223 14.55 -11.10 -27.76
C LEU A 223 13.44 -11.37 -28.78
N LEU A 224 12.17 -11.14 -28.41
CA LEU A 224 11.04 -11.33 -29.31
C LEU A 224 11.08 -10.34 -30.48
N GLY A 225 11.46 -9.09 -30.19
CA GLY A 225 11.63 -8.01 -31.15
C GLY A 225 12.69 -8.28 -32.21
N HIS A 226 13.76 -8.97 -31.84
CA HIS A 226 14.80 -9.40 -32.77
C HIS A 226 14.28 -10.39 -33.83
N LEU A 227 13.31 -11.24 -33.48
CA LEU A 227 12.63 -12.10 -34.46
C LEU A 227 11.62 -11.29 -35.30
N SER A 228 10.79 -10.51 -34.62
CA SER A 228 9.81 -9.61 -35.24
C SER A 228 9.34 -8.58 -34.21
N TRP A 229 9.19 -7.32 -34.59
CA TRP A 229 8.58 -6.30 -33.74
C TRP A 229 7.15 -6.66 -33.30
N ARG A 230 6.49 -7.59 -33.99
CA ARG A 230 5.15 -8.10 -33.62
C ARG A 230 5.21 -9.11 -32.48
N GLY A 231 6.36 -9.76 -32.30
CA GLY A 231 6.60 -10.83 -31.34
C GLY A 231 6.24 -10.44 -29.90
N PRO A 232 6.69 -9.28 -29.38
CA PRO A 232 6.34 -8.82 -28.04
C PRO A 232 4.82 -8.76 -27.78
N PHE A 233 4.02 -8.27 -28.74
CA PHE A 233 2.56 -8.18 -28.61
C PHE A 233 1.90 -9.58 -28.48
N PHE A 234 2.29 -10.52 -29.34
CA PHE A 234 1.78 -11.89 -29.26
C PHE A 234 2.30 -12.62 -28.02
N GLY A 235 3.54 -12.35 -27.60
CA GLY A 235 4.11 -12.87 -26.37
C GLY A 235 3.28 -12.48 -25.15
N VAL A 236 2.90 -11.21 -25.03
CA VAL A 236 1.98 -10.76 -23.98
C VAL A 236 0.62 -11.42 -24.11
N ALA A 237 0.03 -11.49 -25.31
CA ALA A 237 -1.28 -12.12 -25.51
C ALA A 237 -1.30 -13.59 -25.04
N VAL A 238 -0.26 -14.36 -25.34
CA VAL A 238 -0.13 -15.76 -24.91
C VAL A 238 0.07 -15.85 -23.39
N LEU A 239 1.04 -15.11 -22.83
CA LEU A 239 1.37 -15.18 -21.41
C LEU A 239 0.21 -14.68 -20.53
N MET A 240 -0.48 -13.62 -20.94
CA MET A 240 -1.70 -13.15 -20.27
C MET A 240 -2.88 -14.09 -20.49
N GLY A 241 -2.95 -14.80 -21.62
CA GLY A 241 -3.94 -15.84 -21.85
C GLY A 241 -3.78 -17.00 -20.86
N ILE A 242 -2.54 -17.42 -20.61
CA ILE A 242 -2.21 -18.41 -19.58
C ILE A 242 -2.61 -17.87 -18.19
N ALA A 243 -2.27 -16.62 -17.89
CA ALA A 243 -2.63 -15.98 -16.63
C ALA A 243 -4.16 -15.87 -16.43
N LEU A 244 -4.92 -15.58 -17.49
CA LEU A 244 -6.38 -15.55 -17.49
C LEU A 244 -6.96 -16.93 -17.16
N VAL A 245 -6.51 -17.98 -17.85
CA VAL A 245 -6.97 -19.34 -17.59
C VAL A 245 -6.63 -19.75 -16.16
N ALA A 246 -5.40 -19.49 -15.70
CA ALA A 246 -4.99 -19.78 -14.33
C ALA A 246 -5.83 -19.01 -13.29
N THR A 247 -6.13 -17.74 -13.55
CA THR A 247 -6.99 -16.90 -12.69
C THR A 247 -8.41 -17.46 -12.62
N LEU A 248 -8.99 -17.86 -13.76
CA LEU A 248 -10.34 -18.41 -13.80
C LEU A 248 -10.45 -19.72 -13.01
N LEU A 249 -9.44 -20.60 -13.13
CA LEU A 249 -9.41 -21.92 -12.52
C LEU A 249 -9.02 -21.92 -11.03
N PHE A 250 -8.05 -21.10 -10.62
CA PHE A 250 -7.45 -21.22 -9.29
C PHE A 250 -7.87 -20.12 -8.31
N VAL A 251 -8.23 -18.92 -8.78
CA VAL A 251 -8.59 -17.82 -7.87
C VAL A 251 -10.03 -18.02 -7.37
N PRO A 252 -10.28 -18.03 -6.05
CA PRO A 252 -11.63 -18.17 -5.50
C PRO A 252 -12.47 -16.90 -5.75
N ARG A 253 -13.80 -17.03 -5.71
CA ARG A 253 -14.68 -15.86 -5.79
C ARG A 253 -14.66 -15.12 -4.46
N THR A 254 -14.23 -13.86 -4.48
CA THR A 254 -14.31 -12.95 -3.31
C THR A 254 -15.65 -12.19 -3.35
N PRO A 255 -16.35 -12.05 -2.22
CA PRO A 255 -17.54 -11.20 -2.13
C PRO A 255 -17.22 -9.76 -2.54
N ALA A 256 -18.18 -9.07 -3.17
CA ALA A 256 -18.03 -7.65 -3.45
C ALA A 256 -18.03 -6.86 -2.12
N PRO A 257 -17.20 -5.81 -1.99
CA PRO A 257 -17.22 -4.91 -0.84
C PRO A 257 -18.61 -4.37 -0.55
N VAL A 258 -18.97 -4.26 0.73
CA VAL A 258 -20.28 -3.76 1.19
C VAL A 258 -20.45 -2.28 0.82
N GLU A 259 -19.36 -1.52 0.84
CA GLU A 259 -19.35 -0.09 0.56
C GLU A 259 -18.97 0.22 -0.89
N LYS A 260 -19.75 1.08 -1.54
CA LYS A 260 -19.61 1.39 -2.97
C LYS A 260 -18.80 2.67 -3.16
N VAL A 261 -17.73 2.58 -3.94
CA VAL A 261 -16.91 3.74 -4.29
C VAL A 261 -17.61 4.60 -5.35
N SER A 262 -17.61 5.91 -5.15
CA SER A 262 -18.12 6.90 -6.10
C SER A 262 -17.08 7.24 -7.18
N LEU A 263 -17.52 7.34 -8.45
CA LEU A 263 -16.66 7.76 -9.57
C LEU A 263 -16.05 9.16 -9.37
N ALA A 264 -16.73 10.02 -8.62
CA ALA A 264 -16.25 11.38 -8.37
C ALA A 264 -15.23 11.47 -7.22
N ALA A 265 -15.03 10.41 -6.44
CA ALA A 265 -14.20 10.46 -5.23
C ALA A 265 -12.73 10.82 -5.54
N PRO A 266 -12.06 10.21 -6.54
CA PRO A 266 -10.67 10.55 -6.84
C PRO A 266 -10.50 12.00 -7.34
N LEU A 267 -11.43 12.47 -8.19
CA LEU A 267 -11.40 13.85 -8.69
C LEU A 267 -11.64 14.88 -7.57
N ARG A 268 -12.52 14.57 -6.60
CA ARG A 268 -12.71 15.42 -5.42
C ARG A 268 -11.49 15.41 -4.51
N ALA A 269 -10.81 14.28 -4.38
CA ALA A 269 -9.60 14.16 -3.58
C ALA A 269 -8.47 15.07 -4.09
N LEU A 270 -8.36 15.29 -5.41
CA LEU A 270 -7.45 16.28 -5.99
C LEU A 270 -7.73 17.74 -5.57
N GLY A 271 -8.87 18.01 -4.93
CA GLY A 271 -9.12 19.29 -4.27
C GLY A 271 -8.25 19.51 -3.03
N HIS A 272 -7.68 18.44 -2.44
CA HIS A 272 -6.77 18.56 -1.31
C HIS A 272 -5.38 19.03 -1.78
N ARG A 273 -4.92 20.16 -1.23
CA ARG A 273 -3.70 20.84 -1.66
C ARG A 273 -2.46 19.95 -1.61
N GLY A 274 -2.33 19.11 -0.58
CA GLY A 274 -1.20 18.21 -0.44
C GLY A 274 -1.16 17.12 -1.51
N LEU A 275 -2.31 16.48 -1.77
CA LEU A 275 -2.45 15.44 -2.80
C LEU A 275 -2.26 16.02 -4.20
N LEU A 276 -2.82 17.21 -4.46
CA LEU A 276 -2.62 17.93 -5.72
C LEU A 276 -1.16 18.27 -5.96
N THR A 277 -0.48 18.81 -4.94
CA THR A 277 0.94 19.20 -5.06
C THR A 277 1.80 17.99 -5.39
N MET A 278 1.63 16.89 -4.65
CA MET A 278 2.37 15.64 -4.91
C MET A 278 2.00 15.01 -6.25
N GLY A 279 0.73 15.11 -6.67
CA GLY A 279 0.28 14.72 -8.01
C GLY A 279 0.99 15.49 -9.12
N ILE A 280 1.13 16.82 -8.98
CA ILE A 280 1.85 17.66 -9.95
C ILE A 280 3.34 17.32 -9.97
N VAL A 281 3.98 17.11 -8.82
CA VAL A 281 5.38 16.66 -8.76
C VAL A 281 5.53 15.31 -9.49
N ALA A 282 4.61 14.37 -9.28
CA ALA A 282 4.63 13.08 -9.97
C ALA A 282 4.37 13.17 -11.46
N LEU A 283 3.50 14.09 -11.91
CA LEU A 283 3.28 14.39 -13.32
C LEU A 283 4.57 14.89 -13.96
N LEU A 284 5.25 15.87 -13.35
CA LEU A 284 6.49 16.44 -13.87
C LEU A 284 7.63 15.42 -13.87
N TYR A 285 7.74 14.62 -12.82
CA TYR A 285 8.67 13.51 -12.76
C TYR A 285 8.38 12.47 -13.87
N ASN A 286 7.13 12.04 -14.04
CA ASN A 286 6.75 11.08 -15.08
C ASN A 286 6.94 11.67 -16.48
N TRP A 287 6.78 12.98 -16.64
CA TRP A 287 7.06 13.65 -17.90
C TRP A 287 8.52 13.47 -18.33
N GLY A 288 9.46 13.83 -17.45
CA GLY A 288 10.89 13.65 -17.73
C GLY A 288 11.25 12.17 -17.92
N PHE A 289 10.72 11.30 -17.05
CA PHE A 289 10.96 9.86 -17.11
C PHE A 289 10.50 9.24 -18.44
N PHE A 290 9.25 9.47 -18.85
CA PHE A 290 8.72 8.88 -20.08
C PHE A 290 9.24 9.57 -21.35
N THR A 291 9.65 10.84 -21.28
CA THR A 291 10.43 11.47 -22.36
C THR A 291 11.72 10.68 -22.63
N MET A 292 12.46 10.35 -21.57
CA MET A 292 13.65 9.52 -21.68
C MET A 292 13.32 8.11 -22.16
N LEU A 293 12.36 7.43 -21.52
CA LEU A 293 12.02 6.03 -21.85
C LEU A 293 11.55 5.87 -23.30
N GLY A 294 10.66 6.76 -23.76
CA GLY A 294 10.05 6.67 -25.08
C GLY A 294 10.94 7.17 -26.22
N TYR A 295 11.89 8.08 -25.95
CA TYR A 295 12.68 8.72 -27.00
C TYR A 295 14.19 8.40 -26.97
N ALA A 296 14.76 7.98 -25.85
CA ALA A 296 16.17 7.60 -25.78
C ALA A 296 16.60 6.43 -26.68
N PRO A 297 15.73 5.49 -27.12
CA PRO A 297 16.16 4.44 -28.05
C PRO A 297 16.67 4.94 -29.40
N TYR A 298 16.11 6.04 -29.93
CA TYR A 298 16.42 6.48 -31.30
C TYR A 298 17.88 6.94 -31.47
N PRO A 299 18.47 7.76 -30.58
CA PRO A 299 19.87 8.17 -30.69
C PRO A 299 20.89 7.06 -30.34
N MET A 300 20.45 5.91 -29.82
CA MET A 300 21.36 4.81 -29.49
C MET A 300 21.83 4.02 -30.72
N HIS A 301 21.06 4.04 -31.82
CA HIS A 301 21.35 3.29 -33.06
C HIS A 301 21.65 1.80 -32.82
N LEU A 302 20.88 1.20 -31.92
CA LEU A 302 21.00 -0.20 -31.52
C LEU A 302 19.84 -1.03 -32.09
N ASP A 303 20.11 -2.30 -32.39
CA ASP A 303 19.04 -3.26 -32.69
C ASP A 303 18.23 -3.61 -31.43
N ALA A 304 17.06 -4.24 -31.63
CA ALA A 304 16.12 -4.53 -30.55
C ALA A 304 16.73 -5.36 -29.41
N LEU A 305 17.62 -6.31 -29.69
CA LEU A 305 18.22 -7.13 -28.64
C LEU A 305 19.15 -6.29 -27.76
N ARG A 306 19.99 -5.45 -28.38
CA ARG A 306 20.91 -4.55 -27.66
C ARG A 306 20.16 -3.49 -26.87
N LEU A 307 19.09 -2.91 -27.42
CA LEU A 307 18.20 -2.02 -26.67
C LEU A 307 17.58 -2.73 -25.47
N GLY A 308 17.14 -3.98 -25.64
CA GLY A 308 16.64 -4.82 -24.56
C GLY A 308 17.65 -4.97 -23.42
N LEU A 309 18.93 -5.22 -23.75
CA LEU A 309 20.00 -5.30 -22.75
C LEU A 309 20.25 -3.98 -22.01
N VAL A 310 20.20 -2.84 -22.71
CA VAL A 310 20.35 -1.50 -22.10
C VAL A 310 19.24 -1.27 -21.07
N PHE A 311 18.00 -1.51 -21.46
CA PHE A 311 16.86 -1.32 -20.56
C PHE A 311 16.78 -2.36 -19.44
N THR A 312 17.29 -3.57 -19.65
CA THR A 312 17.48 -4.53 -18.55
C THR A 312 18.53 -4.04 -17.56
N GLY A 313 19.66 -3.47 -18.03
CA GLY A 313 20.65 -2.84 -17.15
C GLY A 313 20.06 -1.68 -16.34
N TRP A 314 19.25 -0.83 -16.99
CA TRP A 314 18.46 0.20 -16.33
C TRP A 314 17.51 -0.38 -15.27
N GLY A 315 16.70 -1.38 -15.62
CA GLY A 315 15.72 -2.00 -14.72
C GLY A 315 16.35 -2.69 -13.51
N LEU A 316 17.52 -3.32 -13.68
CA LEU A 316 18.29 -3.90 -12.57
C LEU A 316 18.77 -2.82 -11.58
N LEU A 317 19.22 -1.66 -12.07
CA LEU A 317 19.57 -0.53 -11.20
C LEU A 317 18.35 0.06 -10.51
N VAL A 318 17.20 0.18 -11.20
CA VAL A 318 15.93 0.58 -10.58
C VAL A 318 15.58 -0.35 -9.42
N ALA A 319 15.56 -1.66 -9.64
CA ALA A 319 15.21 -2.63 -8.62
C ALA A 319 16.19 -2.60 -7.43
N LEU A 320 17.50 -2.57 -7.70
CA LEU A 320 18.52 -2.50 -6.67
C LEU A 320 18.38 -1.23 -5.81
N PHE A 321 18.23 -0.07 -6.45
CA PHE A 321 18.16 1.20 -5.72
C PHE A 321 16.82 1.39 -5.00
N ALA A 322 15.71 0.93 -5.58
CA ALA A 322 14.40 1.01 -4.94
C ALA A 322 14.32 0.17 -3.65
N VAL A 323 14.87 -1.05 -3.66
CA VAL A 323 14.74 -2.00 -2.54
C VAL A 323 15.87 -1.86 -1.53
N VAL A 324 17.11 -1.66 -1.98
CA VAL A 324 18.29 -1.68 -1.12
C VAL A 324 18.70 -0.28 -0.70
N VAL A 325 18.78 0.66 -1.65
CA VAL A 325 19.40 1.97 -1.40
C VAL A 325 18.39 2.97 -0.82
N ALA A 326 17.17 3.02 -1.35
CA ALA A 326 16.16 3.99 -0.95
C ALA A 326 15.84 3.91 0.55
N PRO A 327 15.57 2.74 1.17
CA PRO A 327 15.30 2.68 2.61
C PRO A 327 16.47 3.17 3.46
N ARG A 328 17.72 2.95 3.01
CA ARG A 328 18.93 3.41 3.70
C ARG A 328 19.10 4.93 3.62
N LEU A 329 18.81 5.52 2.45
CA LEU A 329 18.84 6.97 2.28
C LEU A 329 17.76 7.65 3.11
N GLN A 330 16.56 7.07 3.16
CA GLN A 330 15.44 7.59 3.96
C GLN A 330 15.79 7.66 5.43
N ARG A 331 16.29 6.57 6.01
CA ARG A 331 16.69 6.50 7.43
C ARG A 331 17.78 7.52 7.78
N ARG A 332 18.63 7.88 6.83
CA ARG A 332 19.77 8.78 7.08
C ARG A 332 19.44 10.25 6.84
N PHE A 333 18.58 10.57 5.87
CA PHE A 333 18.39 11.93 5.38
C PHE A 333 16.91 12.38 5.32
N GLY A 334 15.94 11.51 5.63
CA GLY A 334 14.51 11.78 5.47
C GLY A 334 14.04 11.68 4.01
N THR A 335 12.72 11.79 3.76
CA THR A 335 12.17 11.64 2.39
C THR A 335 12.38 12.91 1.57
N VAL A 336 12.09 14.09 2.12
CA VAL A 336 12.08 15.35 1.35
C VAL A 336 13.46 15.76 0.83
N PRO A 337 14.54 15.78 1.64
CA PRO A 337 15.87 16.13 1.17
C PRO A 337 16.36 15.20 0.06
N VAL A 338 16.04 13.90 0.17
CA VAL A 338 16.43 12.92 -0.84
C VAL A 338 15.64 13.12 -2.13
N LEU A 339 14.34 13.42 -2.06
CA LEU A 339 13.55 13.76 -3.26
C LEU A 339 14.12 14.97 -4.01
N TYR A 340 14.56 16.03 -3.31
CA TYR A 340 15.21 17.16 -3.98
C TYR A 340 16.51 16.77 -4.67
N ALA A 341 17.39 16.08 -3.96
CA ALA A 341 18.66 15.62 -4.51
C ALA A 341 18.44 14.70 -5.72
N ASN A 342 17.39 13.88 -5.67
CA ASN A 342 17.06 12.94 -6.72
C ASN A 342 16.47 13.61 -7.97
N LEU A 343 15.56 14.58 -7.81
CA LEU A 343 15.06 15.39 -8.93
C LEU A 343 16.20 16.18 -9.59
N ALA A 344 17.14 16.72 -8.80
CA ALA A 344 18.33 17.37 -9.31
C ALA A 344 19.26 16.39 -10.05
N CYS A 345 19.47 15.18 -9.52
CA CYS A 345 20.19 14.10 -10.20
C CYS A 345 19.58 13.84 -11.59
N LEU A 346 18.27 13.63 -11.65
CA LEU A 346 17.56 13.31 -12.90
C LEU A 346 17.63 14.46 -13.92
N ALA A 347 17.56 15.71 -13.46
CA ALA A 347 17.77 16.88 -14.32
C ALA A 347 19.19 16.90 -14.92
N VAL A 348 20.22 16.59 -14.12
CA VAL A 348 21.62 16.52 -14.59
C VAL A 348 21.81 15.36 -15.57
N VAL A 349 21.26 14.18 -15.27
CA VAL A 349 21.30 13.02 -16.18
C VAL A 349 20.64 13.38 -17.52
N MET A 350 19.49 14.08 -17.49
CA MET A 350 18.85 14.47 -18.73
C MET A 350 19.59 15.55 -19.50
N ALA A 351 20.20 16.52 -18.81
CA ALA A 351 21.08 17.49 -19.45
C ALA A 351 22.28 16.81 -20.10
N ALA A 352 22.87 15.80 -19.47
CA ALA A 352 23.97 15.02 -20.03
C ALA A 352 23.54 14.27 -21.31
N ILE A 353 22.34 13.67 -21.33
CA ILE A 353 21.78 13.05 -22.54
C ILE A 353 21.55 14.10 -23.62
N ALA A 354 21.01 15.27 -23.28
CA ALA A 354 20.77 16.34 -24.26
C ALA A 354 22.07 16.86 -24.90
N ILE A 355 23.13 17.07 -24.09
CA ILE A 355 24.44 17.56 -24.56
C ILE A 355 25.15 16.50 -25.40
N GLY A 356 25.08 15.23 -24.97
CA GLY A 356 25.75 14.11 -25.62
C GLY A 356 24.86 13.29 -26.55
N VAL A 357 23.76 13.86 -27.07
CA VAL A 357 22.72 13.10 -27.80
C VAL A 357 23.26 12.41 -29.04
N ASP A 358 24.25 13.01 -29.72
CA ASP A 358 24.88 12.46 -30.92
C ASP A 358 25.90 11.35 -30.61
N THR A 359 26.20 11.13 -29.32
CA THR A 359 27.14 10.09 -28.88
C THR A 359 26.35 8.97 -28.20
N SER A 360 26.06 7.89 -28.93
CA SER A 360 25.26 6.76 -28.41
C SER A 360 25.76 6.20 -27.08
N ALA A 361 27.08 6.15 -26.86
CA ALA A 361 27.66 5.72 -25.59
C ALA A 361 27.25 6.60 -24.40
N VAL A 362 27.13 7.92 -24.59
CA VAL A 362 26.67 8.85 -23.55
C VAL A 362 25.21 8.60 -23.24
N VAL A 363 24.36 8.45 -24.26
CA VAL A 363 22.93 8.17 -24.09
C VAL A 363 22.72 6.84 -23.36
N ILE A 364 23.41 5.78 -23.79
CA ILE A 364 23.31 4.44 -23.16
C ILE A 364 23.72 4.49 -21.69
N THR A 365 24.89 5.05 -21.39
CA THR A 365 25.41 5.08 -20.02
C THR A 365 24.56 5.94 -19.09
N ALA A 366 24.08 7.09 -19.58
CA ALA A 366 23.20 7.97 -18.82
C ALA A 366 21.83 7.34 -18.58
N VAL A 367 21.24 6.67 -19.56
CA VAL A 367 19.96 5.94 -19.39
C VAL A 367 20.12 4.82 -18.36
N ILE A 368 21.17 3.99 -18.45
CA ILE A 368 21.40 2.95 -17.43
C ILE A 368 21.57 3.59 -16.05
N ALA A 369 22.44 4.58 -15.92
CA ALA A 369 22.70 5.28 -14.65
C ALA A 369 21.45 5.95 -14.06
N SER A 370 20.54 6.45 -14.90
CA SER A 370 19.26 7.02 -14.47
C SER A 370 18.41 6.04 -13.66
N GLY A 371 18.59 4.72 -13.87
CA GLY A 371 17.87 3.68 -13.15
C GLY A 371 18.07 3.78 -11.64
N ALA A 372 19.25 4.19 -11.19
CA ALA A 372 19.53 4.43 -9.78
C ALA A 372 18.64 5.55 -9.21
N CYS A 373 18.60 6.72 -9.87
CA CYS A 373 17.81 7.86 -9.42
C CYS A 373 16.29 7.59 -9.59
N ILE A 374 15.88 6.86 -10.62
CA ILE A 374 14.47 6.44 -10.81
C ILE A 374 14.01 5.47 -9.72
N GLY A 375 14.84 4.47 -9.36
CA GLY A 375 14.54 3.53 -8.29
C GLY A 375 14.29 4.23 -6.96
N VAL A 376 15.15 5.19 -6.60
CA VAL A 376 14.97 6.02 -5.41
C VAL A 376 13.70 6.87 -5.50
N ASN A 377 13.41 7.47 -6.65
CA ASN A 377 12.25 8.35 -6.82
C ASN A 377 10.93 7.61 -6.64
N ASN A 378 10.79 6.44 -7.26
CA ASN A 378 9.53 5.68 -7.28
C ASN A 378 9.14 5.22 -5.87
N THR A 379 10.11 4.80 -5.05
CA THR A 379 9.86 4.46 -3.65
C THR A 379 9.32 5.66 -2.87
N PHE A 380 9.99 6.81 -2.96
CA PHE A 380 9.65 7.97 -2.13
C PHE A 380 8.43 8.76 -2.58
N MET A 381 8.21 8.90 -3.89
CA MET A 381 7.03 9.61 -4.39
C MET A 381 5.74 8.93 -3.95
N THR A 382 5.71 7.61 -4.05
CA THR A 382 4.58 6.76 -3.64
C THR A 382 4.30 6.92 -2.14
N GLN A 383 5.34 6.84 -1.31
CA GLN A 383 5.22 7.04 0.14
C GLN A 383 4.73 8.44 0.49
N ALA A 384 5.38 9.48 -0.04
CA ALA A 384 5.08 10.87 0.29
C ALA A 384 3.63 11.29 -0.05
N VAL A 385 3.05 10.72 -1.11
CA VAL A 385 1.64 10.97 -1.46
C VAL A 385 0.70 10.37 -0.42
N MET A 386 1.00 9.16 0.05
CA MET A 386 0.19 8.48 1.04
C MET A 386 0.22 9.18 2.40
N LEU A 387 1.36 9.75 2.77
CA LEU A 387 1.50 10.52 4.02
C LEU A 387 0.68 11.80 4.04
N VAL A 388 0.56 12.45 2.88
CA VAL A 388 -0.05 13.79 2.78
C VAL A 388 -1.55 13.73 2.41
N SER A 389 -2.07 12.56 2.08
CA SER A 389 -3.46 12.36 1.69
C SER A 389 -4.40 12.20 2.89
N PRO A 390 -5.45 13.04 3.03
CA PRO A 390 -6.44 12.91 4.10
C PRO A 390 -7.63 12.01 3.72
N VAL A 391 -7.64 11.45 2.51
CA VAL A 391 -8.69 10.55 2.02
C VAL A 391 -8.24 9.11 2.08
N GLU A 392 -9.18 8.18 1.93
CA GLU A 392 -8.90 6.76 1.77
C GLU A 392 -7.80 6.51 0.73
N ARG A 393 -6.89 5.61 1.05
CA ARG A 393 -5.69 5.37 0.23
C ARG A 393 -6.02 4.91 -1.19
N SER A 394 -7.06 4.10 -1.37
CA SER A 394 -7.55 3.69 -2.70
C SER A 394 -8.01 4.87 -3.57
N VAL A 395 -8.66 5.87 -2.95
CA VAL A 395 -9.10 7.12 -3.61
C VAL A 395 -7.89 8.02 -3.88
N ALA A 396 -6.97 8.13 -2.93
CA ALA A 396 -5.72 8.88 -3.06
C ALA A 396 -4.87 8.32 -4.20
N SER A 397 -4.71 7.00 -4.25
CA SER A 397 -3.98 6.27 -5.27
C SER A 397 -4.59 6.49 -6.65
N SER A 398 -5.90 6.34 -6.79
CA SER A 398 -6.59 6.55 -8.07
C SER A 398 -6.42 8.00 -8.57
N ALA A 399 -6.50 8.98 -7.66
CA ALA A 399 -6.34 10.39 -7.96
C ALA A 399 -4.90 10.72 -8.38
N TYR A 400 -3.94 10.25 -7.60
CA TYR A 400 -2.51 10.39 -7.86
C TYR A 400 -2.11 9.71 -9.17
N GLY A 401 -2.47 8.44 -9.34
CA GLY A 401 -2.22 7.64 -10.51
C GLY A 401 -2.78 8.28 -11.78
N PHE A 402 -3.99 8.84 -11.73
CA PHE A 402 -4.56 9.61 -12.83
C PHE A 402 -3.65 10.76 -13.26
N VAL A 403 -3.25 11.63 -12.33
CA VAL A 403 -2.39 12.80 -12.64
C VAL A 403 -1.01 12.35 -13.12
N ARG A 404 -0.44 11.34 -12.48
CA ARG A 404 0.86 10.75 -12.79
C ARG A 404 0.91 10.18 -14.22
N PHE A 405 -0.05 9.32 -14.57
CA PHE A 405 -0.07 8.64 -15.86
C PHE A 405 -0.46 9.56 -17.01
N ILE A 406 -1.22 10.64 -16.78
CA ILE A 406 -1.44 11.67 -17.80
C ILE A 406 -0.11 12.32 -18.19
N GLY A 407 0.73 12.68 -17.21
CA GLY A 407 2.08 13.21 -17.48
C GLY A 407 2.93 12.23 -18.29
N GLY A 408 2.99 10.98 -17.83
CA GLY A 408 3.75 9.93 -18.50
C GLY A 408 3.25 9.59 -19.90
N GLY A 409 1.93 9.64 -20.13
CA GLY A 409 1.33 9.34 -21.42
C GLY A 409 1.59 10.41 -22.47
N LEU A 410 1.44 11.69 -22.12
CA LEU A 410 1.61 12.78 -23.09
C LEU A 410 3.08 13.04 -23.44
N ALA A 411 4.00 12.74 -22.52
CA ALA A 411 5.40 13.11 -22.67
C ALA A 411 6.13 12.50 -23.88
N PRO A 412 6.07 11.17 -24.17
CA PRO A 412 6.77 10.59 -25.32
C PRO A 412 6.33 11.18 -26.67
N TRP A 413 5.03 11.42 -26.84
CA TRP A 413 4.49 11.99 -28.07
C TRP A 413 4.94 13.44 -28.24
N ILE A 414 4.84 14.26 -27.19
CA ILE A 414 5.28 15.66 -27.23
C ILE A 414 6.79 15.75 -27.44
N ALA A 415 7.57 14.89 -26.77
CA ALA A 415 9.01 14.76 -26.98
C ALA A 415 9.34 14.43 -28.43
N GLY A 416 8.64 13.46 -29.03
CA GLY A 416 8.78 13.13 -30.44
C GLY A 416 8.47 14.31 -31.36
N VAL A 417 7.36 15.02 -31.13
CA VAL A 417 6.98 16.19 -31.94
C VAL A 417 8.04 17.31 -31.84
N ILE A 418 8.55 17.57 -30.64
CA ILE A 418 9.62 18.55 -30.42
C ILE A 418 10.91 18.12 -31.14
N ALA A 419 11.24 16.83 -31.06
CA ALA A 419 12.43 16.31 -31.70
C ALA A 419 12.35 16.33 -33.23
N ASP A 420 11.18 16.00 -33.80
CA ASP A 420 10.93 16.09 -35.25
C ASP A 420 11.05 17.54 -35.74
N ALA A 421 10.62 18.52 -34.93
CA ALA A 421 10.60 19.93 -35.31
C ALA A 421 11.93 20.67 -35.05
N SER A 422 12.68 20.29 -34.01
CA SER A 422 13.81 21.09 -33.51
C SER A 422 15.03 20.26 -33.09
N GLY A 423 15.02 18.94 -33.31
CA GLY A 423 16.12 18.03 -33.04
C GLY A 423 16.04 17.30 -31.69
N PRO A 424 16.68 16.13 -31.57
CA PRO A 424 16.52 15.22 -30.43
C PRO A 424 17.00 15.79 -29.09
N ALA A 425 18.02 16.65 -29.10
CA ALA A 425 18.54 17.30 -27.90
C ALA A 425 17.46 18.09 -27.13
N ILE A 426 16.59 18.81 -27.85
CA ILE A 426 15.60 19.72 -27.24
C ILE A 426 14.52 18.93 -26.50
N ALA A 427 14.13 17.76 -26.99
CA ALA A 427 13.21 16.87 -26.29
C ALA A 427 13.74 16.51 -24.89
N PHE A 428 15.03 16.17 -24.79
CA PHE A 428 15.69 15.86 -23.52
C PHE A 428 15.88 17.10 -22.62
N VAL A 429 16.11 18.28 -23.20
CA VAL A 429 16.11 19.55 -22.44
C VAL A 429 14.75 19.81 -21.81
N VAL A 430 13.66 19.58 -22.53
CA VAL A 430 12.29 19.72 -21.97
C VAL A 430 12.05 18.70 -20.85
N GLY A 431 12.53 17.47 -20.99
CA GLY A 431 12.53 16.49 -19.91
C GLY A 431 13.32 16.95 -18.67
N ALA A 432 14.51 17.51 -18.87
CA ALA A 432 15.32 18.09 -17.79
C ALA A 432 14.59 19.28 -17.12
N ALA A 433 13.97 20.15 -17.90
CA ALA A 433 13.19 21.28 -17.41
C ALA A 433 12.00 20.82 -16.55
N ALA A 434 11.32 19.72 -16.92
CA ALA A 434 10.25 19.15 -16.11
C ALA A 434 10.75 18.75 -14.70
N PHE A 435 11.92 18.10 -14.60
CA PHE A 435 12.54 17.79 -13.31
C PHE A 435 12.94 19.04 -12.52
N VAL A 436 13.49 20.06 -13.17
CA VAL A 436 13.84 21.34 -12.53
C VAL A 436 12.59 22.05 -12.02
N ILE A 437 11.48 22.04 -12.76
CA ILE A 437 10.20 22.65 -12.36
C ILE A 437 9.55 21.84 -11.23
N ALA A 438 9.78 20.53 -11.14
CA ALA A 438 9.27 19.71 -10.05
C ALA A 438 9.83 20.13 -8.68
N ILE A 439 11.06 20.66 -8.63
CA ILE A 439 11.73 21.11 -7.39
C ILE A 439 10.96 22.26 -6.69
N PRO A 440 10.67 23.41 -7.32
CA PRO A 440 9.89 24.47 -6.68
C PRO A 440 8.44 24.05 -6.38
N VAL A 441 7.84 23.14 -7.16
CA VAL A 441 6.52 22.58 -6.84
C VAL A 441 6.61 21.74 -5.56
N LEU A 442 7.60 20.87 -5.43
CA LEU A 442 7.87 20.12 -4.20
C LEU A 442 8.14 21.08 -3.03
N ALA A 443 8.86 22.17 -3.26
CA ALA A 443 9.10 23.21 -2.26
C ALA A 443 7.81 23.89 -1.78
N SER A 444 6.83 24.08 -2.65
CA SER A 444 5.52 24.62 -2.26
C SER A 444 4.73 23.68 -1.33
N GLY A 445 4.99 22.37 -1.41
CA GLY A 445 4.40 21.33 -0.57
C GLY A 445 5.29 20.88 0.59
N HIS A 446 6.52 21.38 0.69
CA HIS A 446 7.53 20.90 1.63
C HIS A 446 7.05 20.90 3.08
N ARG A 447 6.39 21.98 3.53
CA ARG A 447 5.86 22.07 4.90
C ARG A 447 4.76 21.06 5.17
N LEU A 448 3.97 20.69 4.16
CA LEU A 448 2.92 19.69 4.31
C LEU A 448 3.52 18.28 4.45
N LEU A 449 4.58 18.00 3.69
CA LEU A 449 5.27 16.73 3.74
C LEU A 449 6.11 16.60 5.01
N ALA A 450 6.90 17.62 5.36
CA ALA A 450 7.64 17.66 6.61
C ALA A 450 6.71 17.55 7.82
N ALA A 451 5.58 18.28 7.85
CA ALA A 451 4.63 18.15 8.96
C ALA A 451 3.85 16.81 8.95
N ALA A 452 3.86 16.06 7.86
CA ALA A 452 3.28 14.71 7.80
C ALA A 452 4.30 13.68 8.28
N GLU A 453 5.56 13.80 7.84
CA GLU A 453 6.69 13.04 8.35
C GLU A 453 6.91 13.29 9.83
N ASP A 454 6.87 14.55 10.29
CA ASP A 454 6.97 14.91 11.71
C ASP A 454 5.76 14.41 12.49
N ARG A 455 4.59 14.18 11.87
CA ARG A 455 3.45 13.57 12.57
C ARG A 455 3.59 12.06 12.68
N GLU A 456 4.12 11.42 11.66
CA GLU A 456 4.40 9.97 11.67
C GLU A 456 5.61 9.66 12.56
N ALA A 457 6.63 10.51 12.47
CA ALA A 457 7.75 10.58 13.38
C ALA A 457 7.22 10.94 14.76
N ASP A 458 6.52 12.03 15.07
CA ASP A 458 5.99 12.30 16.42
C ASP A 458 5.08 11.17 16.96
N VAL A 459 4.40 10.39 16.12
CA VAL A 459 3.75 9.15 16.59
C VAL A 459 4.78 8.11 17.07
N GLU A 460 6.01 8.10 16.54
CA GLU A 460 7.18 7.34 16.99
C GLU A 460 7.90 7.85 18.28
N PRO A 461 8.32 9.14 18.53
CA PRO A 461 8.80 9.58 19.84
C PRO A 461 7.82 10.36 20.74
N ALA A 462 6.67 10.89 20.31
CA ALA A 462 5.69 11.47 21.26
C ALA A 462 4.97 10.38 22.06
N ALA A 463 5.03 9.13 21.59
CA ALA A 463 4.76 7.99 22.43
C ALA A 463 5.84 7.75 23.50
N THR A 464 7.03 8.38 23.40
CA THR A 464 8.05 8.40 24.48
C THR A 464 7.97 9.62 25.42
N GLY A 465 6.95 10.49 25.29
CA GLY A 465 6.61 11.42 26.37
C GLY A 465 6.06 12.78 25.95
N ALA A 466 4.73 12.90 25.87
CA ALA A 466 3.93 13.98 26.48
C ALA A 466 2.46 13.83 26.07
N GLU A 467 1.62 13.47 27.04
CA GLU A 467 0.14 13.41 27.01
C GLU A 467 -0.51 12.75 25.78
N ALA A 468 -0.59 11.41 25.86
CA ALA A 468 -1.28 10.48 24.99
C ALA A 468 -2.69 10.94 24.54
N GLY A 469 -2.75 11.58 23.36
CA GLY A 469 -3.89 11.40 22.46
C GLY A 469 -3.83 9.98 21.92
N HIS A 470 -4.60 9.09 22.53
CA HIS A 470 -4.58 7.64 22.34
C HIS A 470 -4.52 7.28 20.85
N GLY A 471 -3.47 6.57 20.40
CA GLY A 471 -3.64 5.63 19.29
C GLY A 471 -4.83 4.77 19.70
N ALA A 472 -5.88 4.70 18.86
CA ALA A 472 -7.23 4.36 19.31
C ALA A 472 -7.25 3.07 20.16
N LEU A 473 -7.18 3.25 21.48
CA LEU A 473 -7.16 2.18 22.48
C LEU A 473 -8.60 1.71 22.63
N GLU A 474 -8.91 0.54 22.09
CA GLU A 474 -10.17 -0.12 22.40
C GLU A 474 -9.97 -1.00 23.63
N LEU A 475 -10.57 -0.60 24.74
CA LEU A 475 -10.60 -1.41 25.95
C LEU A 475 -11.58 -2.56 25.75
N VAL A 476 -11.09 -3.79 25.90
CA VAL A 476 -11.87 -5.02 25.80
C VAL A 476 -11.98 -5.61 27.21
N GLY A 477 -13.18 -5.51 27.82
CA GLY A 477 -13.44 -6.03 29.17
C GLY A 477 -13.50 -4.96 30.27
N ALA A 478 -13.41 -5.39 31.54
CA ALA A 478 -13.52 -4.51 32.70
C ALA A 478 -12.17 -3.83 33.02
N ALA A 479 -12.18 -2.52 33.26
CA ALA A 479 -11.00 -1.77 33.67
C ALA A 479 -10.54 -2.21 35.08
N VAL A 480 -9.25 -2.52 35.23
CA VAL A 480 -8.65 -2.98 36.49
C VAL A 480 -8.03 -1.80 37.26
N ALA A 481 -8.07 -1.88 38.59
CA ALA A 481 -7.55 -0.87 39.54
C ALA A 481 -6.05 -0.56 39.36
N PRO A 482 -5.52 0.57 39.90
CA PRO A 482 -4.20 1.11 39.53
C PRO A 482 -3.06 0.36 40.23
N VAL A 483 -2.82 -0.88 39.82
CA VAL A 483 -1.67 -1.70 40.22
C VAL A 483 -0.90 -2.05 38.96
N ARG A 484 0.43 -1.89 38.99
CA ARG A 484 1.34 -2.16 37.86
C ARG A 484 1.08 -3.56 37.27
N PRO A 485 0.55 -3.68 36.04
CA PRO A 485 0.19 -4.96 35.45
C PRO A 485 1.40 -5.72 34.91
N VAL A 486 1.22 -7.01 34.69
CA VAL A 486 2.04 -7.79 33.74
C VAL A 486 1.39 -7.64 32.37
N VAL A 487 2.13 -7.11 31.39
CA VAL A 487 1.63 -6.95 30.03
C VAL A 487 2.04 -8.16 29.21
N VAL A 488 1.10 -8.78 28.53
CA VAL A 488 1.36 -9.87 27.58
C VAL A 488 0.93 -9.46 26.18
N ALA A 489 1.86 -9.49 25.24
CA ALA A 489 1.53 -9.27 23.83
C ALA A 489 1.26 -10.59 23.15
N ILE A 490 0.11 -10.67 22.51
CA ILE A 490 -0.36 -11.85 21.80
C ILE A 490 -0.51 -11.56 20.31
N ASP A 491 -0.17 -12.56 19.51
CA ASP A 491 -0.58 -12.65 18.12
C ASP A 491 -1.83 -13.53 18.00
N GLY A 492 -2.43 -13.61 16.82
CA GLY A 492 -3.54 -14.55 16.57
C GLY A 492 -3.12 -16.02 16.50
N SER A 493 -1.92 -16.39 16.97
CA SER A 493 -1.37 -17.74 16.80
C SER A 493 -1.81 -18.71 17.90
N ALA A 494 -1.70 -20.01 17.63
CA ALA A 494 -1.89 -21.05 18.65
C ALA A 494 -0.86 -20.95 19.81
N ALA A 495 0.30 -20.32 19.57
CA ALA A 495 1.32 -20.12 20.60
C ALA A 495 0.94 -19.03 21.60
N ALA A 496 0.08 -18.07 21.22
CA ALA A 496 -0.44 -17.03 22.11
C ALA A 496 -0.99 -17.61 23.42
N ALA A 497 -1.58 -18.80 23.34
CA ALA A 497 -2.09 -19.51 24.49
C ALA A 497 -1.04 -19.80 25.57
N SER A 498 0.11 -20.31 25.15
CA SER A 498 1.23 -20.66 26.04
C SER A 498 1.91 -19.41 26.62
N VAL A 499 1.94 -18.32 25.85
CA VAL A 499 2.50 -17.03 26.26
C VAL A 499 1.61 -16.40 27.34
N VAL A 500 0.28 -16.45 27.16
CA VAL A 500 -0.70 -15.97 28.15
C VAL A 500 -0.65 -16.80 29.43
N ASP A 501 -0.50 -18.13 29.35
CA ASP A 501 -0.37 -18.98 30.54
C ASP A 501 0.91 -18.66 31.35
N ALA A 502 2.03 -18.45 30.65
CA ALA A 502 3.28 -18.04 31.27
C ALA A 502 3.15 -16.66 31.94
N ALA A 503 2.52 -15.70 31.26
CA ALA A 503 2.26 -14.37 31.81
C ALA A 503 1.32 -14.42 33.03
N SER A 504 0.26 -15.25 32.98
CA SER A 504 -0.64 -15.50 34.10
C SER A 504 0.07 -16.12 35.31
N SER A 505 1.03 -17.02 35.09
CA SER A 505 1.84 -17.56 36.18
C SER A 505 2.71 -16.49 36.85
N ILE A 506 3.28 -15.56 36.06
CA ILE A 506 4.06 -14.43 36.58
C ILE A 506 3.15 -13.47 37.36
N ALA A 507 1.99 -13.13 36.78
CA ALA A 507 0.99 -12.28 37.40
C ALA A 507 0.52 -12.84 38.76
N ARG A 508 0.24 -14.16 38.86
CA ARG A 508 -0.11 -14.82 40.13
C ARG A 508 0.98 -14.74 41.18
N ARG A 509 2.22 -15.08 40.79
CA ARG A 509 3.37 -15.06 41.71
C ARG A 509 3.59 -13.67 42.29
N ASP A 510 3.40 -12.65 41.46
CA ASP A 510 3.72 -11.28 41.81
C ASP A 510 2.51 -10.53 42.40
N GLY A 511 1.32 -11.16 42.42
CA GLY A 511 0.07 -10.55 42.89
C GLY A 511 -0.36 -9.35 42.04
N ALA A 512 -0.10 -9.39 40.74
CA ALA A 512 -0.35 -8.31 39.78
C ALA A 512 -1.49 -8.67 38.82
N PRO A 513 -2.24 -7.68 38.31
CA PRO A 513 -3.20 -7.91 37.24
C PRO A 513 -2.48 -8.21 35.90
N LEU A 514 -3.17 -8.92 35.01
CA LEU A 514 -2.67 -9.27 33.67
C LEU A 514 -3.35 -8.40 32.61
N GLU A 515 -2.58 -7.77 31.74
CA GLU A 515 -3.12 -7.02 30.60
C GLU A 515 -2.74 -7.70 29.29
N ILE A 516 -3.75 -8.15 28.55
CA ILE A 516 -3.60 -8.87 27.28
C ILE A 516 -3.70 -7.86 26.15
N VAL A 517 -2.60 -7.69 25.42
CA VAL A 517 -2.47 -6.69 24.36
C VAL A 517 -2.33 -7.38 23.01
N HIS A 518 -3.16 -6.98 22.05
CA HIS A 518 -3.01 -7.35 20.65
C HIS A 518 -2.73 -6.12 19.80
N VAL A 519 -1.70 -6.17 18.96
CA VAL A 519 -1.29 -5.04 18.10
C VAL A 519 -1.75 -5.30 16.67
N ARG A 520 -2.63 -4.44 16.17
CA ARG A 520 -3.14 -4.46 14.80
C ARG A 520 -2.25 -3.64 13.88
N GLU A 521 -1.67 -4.28 12.87
CA GLU A 521 -0.77 -3.67 11.89
C GLU A 521 -1.50 -3.16 10.64
N THR A 522 -0.96 -2.16 9.96
CA THR A 522 -1.43 -1.70 8.64
C THR A 522 -0.24 -1.35 7.75
N ASP A 523 -0.04 -2.10 6.65
CA ASP A 523 1.04 -1.83 5.68
C ASP A 523 0.54 -1.04 4.44
N VAL A 524 1.51 -0.54 3.66
CA VAL A 524 1.32 0.32 2.49
C VAL A 524 2.04 -0.28 1.30
N VAL A 525 1.31 -0.62 0.24
CA VAL A 525 1.87 -1.24 -0.98
C VAL A 525 1.27 -0.58 -2.18
N GLU A 526 2.11 -0.04 -3.08
CA GLU A 526 1.67 0.68 -4.28
C GLU A 526 0.44 1.58 -4.03
N GLU A 527 0.52 2.42 -2.99
CA GLU A 527 -0.53 3.41 -2.62
C GLU A 527 -1.83 2.82 -2.04
N LEU A 528 -1.90 1.51 -1.79
CA LEU A 528 -3.02 0.88 -1.10
C LEU A 528 -2.65 0.61 0.37
N ALA A 529 -3.45 1.18 1.30
CA ALA A 529 -3.43 0.73 2.69
C ALA A 529 -4.16 -0.58 2.74
N ILE A 530 -3.53 -1.56 3.36
CA ILE A 530 -4.14 -2.85 3.54
C ILE A 530 -3.87 -3.24 4.99
N SER A 531 -4.94 -3.40 5.74
CA SER A 531 -4.89 -3.97 7.08
C SER A 531 -5.10 -5.49 6.93
N PRO A 532 -4.24 -6.35 7.51
CA PRO A 532 -4.38 -7.80 7.45
C PRO A 532 -5.69 -8.28 8.08
N GLU A 533 -6.17 -7.55 9.08
CA GLU A 533 -7.29 -7.91 9.94
C GLU A 533 -8.23 -6.72 10.17
N THR A 534 -9.50 -7.04 10.40
CA THR A 534 -10.56 -6.10 10.79
C THR A 534 -10.51 -5.83 12.30
N ARG A 535 -11.12 -4.72 12.75
CA ARG A 535 -11.21 -4.40 14.18
C ARG A 535 -11.95 -5.47 14.98
N ASP A 536 -13.01 -6.04 14.41
CA ASP A 536 -13.77 -7.12 15.06
C ASP A 536 -12.95 -8.41 15.20
N GLU A 537 -12.12 -8.75 14.20
CA GLU A 537 -11.22 -9.91 14.28
C GLU A 537 -10.15 -9.73 15.37
N ALA A 538 -9.51 -8.56 15.44
CA ALA A 538 -8.54 -8.22 16.48
C ALA A 538 -9.17 -8.29 17.89
N ARG A 539 -10.40 -7.82 18.03
CA ARG A 539 -11.16 -7.88 19.29
C ARG A 539 -11.47 -9.32 19.70
N VAL A 540 -11.89 -10.17 18.77
CA VAL A 540 -12.17 -11.59 19.02
C VAL A 540 -10.94 -12.33 19.55
N VAL A 541 -9.73 -12.00 19.05
CA VAL A 541 -8.47 -12.59 19.55
C VAL A 541 -8.26 -12.27 21.03
N VAL A 542 -8.49 -11.02 21.43
CA VAL A 542 -8.34 -10.59 22.84
C VAL A 542 -9.44 -11.19 23.72
N GLU A 543 -10.71 -11.16 23.27
CA GLU A 543 -11.85 -11.74 24.01
C GLU A 543 -11.67 -13.25 24.26
N ALA A 544 -11.11 -13.99 23.28
CA ALA A 544 -10.85 -15.42 23.42
C ALA A 544 -9.83 -15.72 24.52
N GLN A 545 -8.81 -14.88 24.71
CA GLN A 545 -7.83 -15.07 25.79
C GLN A 545 -8.36 -14.59 27.14
N LEU A 546 -9.15 -13.53 27.18
CA LEU A 546 -9.82 -13.08 28.41
C LEU A 546 -10.77 -14.14 28.96
N ALA A 547 -11.60 -14.74 28.10
CA ALA A 547 -12.50 -15.82 28.48
C ALA A 547 -11.76 -17.05 29.03
N ARG A 548 -10.47 -17.22 28.68
CA ARG A 548 -9.62 -18.30 29.16
C ARG A 548 -9.03 -18.06 30.54
N ILE A 549 -8.82 -16.80 30.90
CA ILE A 549 -8.33 -16.39 32.22
C ILE A 549 -9.50 -16.19 33.20
N ASP A 550 -10.72 -16.02 32.68
CA ASP A 550 -11.95 -15.96 33.47
C ASP A 550 -12.11 -17.23 34.35
N GLY A 551 -12.27 -17.04 35.66
CA GLY A 551 -12.29 -18.12 36.65
C GLY A 551 -10.94 -18.50 37.26
N THR A 552 -9.84 -17.84 36.90
CA THR A 552 -8.55 -17.95 37.62
C THR A 552 -8.40 -16.87 38.71
N ASP A 553 -7.45 -17.04 39.63
CA ASP A 553 -7.13 -16.06 40.68
C ASP A 553 -6.43 -14.77 40.14
N VAL A 554 -6.43 -14.54 38.82
CA VAL A 554 -5.80 -13.38 38.18
C VAL A 554 -6.84 -12.48 37.55
N THR A 555 -6.84 -11.21 37.95
CA THR A 555 -7.64 -10.19 37.28
C THR A 555 -7.02 -9.84 35.93
N ALA A 556 -7.78 -9.91 34.84
CA ALA A 556 -7.30 -9.62 33.49
C ALA A 556 -8.12 -8.57 32.74
N SER A 557 -7.44 -7.74 31.92
CA SER A 557 -8.04 -6.78 30.98
C SER A 557 -7.45 -6.96 29.59
N GLY A 558 -8.20 -6.57 28.55
CA GLY A 558 -7.79 -6.67 27.16
C GLY A 558 -7.68 -5.32 26.49
N VAL A 559 -6.69 -5.18 25.61
CA VAL A 559 -6.44 -3.95 24.86
C VAL A 559 -6.06 -4.29 23.42
N VAL A 560 -6.65 -3.58 22.46
CA VAL A 560 -6.19 -3.57 21.07
C VAL A 560 -5.46 -2.27 20.79
N LEU A 561 -4.21 -2.38 20.34
CA LEU A 561 -3.38 -1.25 19.89
C LEU A 561 -3.38 -1.18 18.37
N GLU A 562 -3.52 0.03 17.81
CA GLU A 562 -3.31 0.26 16.38
C GLU A 562 -1.85 0.68 16.13
N SER A 563 -1.17 0.00 15.21
CA SER A 563 0.18 0.35 14.75
C SER A 563 0.22 0.47 13.23
N VAL A 564 0.91 1.47 12.72
CA VAL A 564 1.08 1.74 11.29
C VAL A 564 2.55 1.53 10.95
N GLY A 565 2.83 0.66 9.97
CA GLY A 565 4.21 0.31 9.59
C GLY A 565 4.57 -1.14 9.92
N ASP A 566 5.87 -1.44 9.90
CA ASP A 566 6.41 -2.80 10.05
C ASP A 566 6.36 -3.33 11.49
N HIS A 567 6.71 -4.61 11.70
CA HIS A 567 6.75 -5.23 13.04
C HIS A 567 7.65 -4.47 14.05
N ALA A 568 8.62 -3.67 13.59
CA ALA A 568 9.40 -2.84 14.50
C ALA A 568 8.54 -1.69 15.07
N ALA A 569 7.64 -1.12 14.26
CA ALA A 569 6.64 -0.15 14.72
C ALA A 569 5.67 -0.76 15.73
N ALA A 570 5.21 -1.99 15.52
CA ALA A 570 4.38 -2.72 16.48
C ALA A 570 5.10 -2.95 17.82
N GLY A 571 6.38 -3.35 17.77
CA GLY A 571 7.24 -3.50 18.96
C GLY A 571 7.43 -2.19 19.73
N ARG A 572 7.61 -1.07 19.01
CA ARG A 572 7.64 0.27 19.63
C ARG A 572 6.31 0.57 20.30
N SER A 573 5.17 0.48 19.60
CA SER A 573 3.84 0.75 20.17
C SER A 573 3.57 -0.04 21.44
N LEU A 574 3.96 -1.31 21.49
CA LEU A 574 3.84 -2.15 22.67
C LEU A 574 4.73 -1.69 23.84
N ALA A 575 5.99 -1.31 23.58
CA ALA A 575 6.90 -0.78 24.60
C ALA A 575 6.34 0.51 25.24
N LEU A 576 5.73 1.36 24.42
CA LEU A 576 5.19 2.64 24.82
C LEU A 576 3.96 2.44 25.71
N HIS A 577 3.04 1.55 25.31
CA HIS A 577 1.91 1.14 26.16
C HIS A 577 2.38 0.54 27.49
N ALA A 578 3.38 -0.35 27.45
CA ALA A 578 3.94 -0.95 28.66
C ALA A 578 4.58 0.09 29.60
N ALA A 579 5.19 1.15 29.07
CA ALA A 579 5.72 2.26 29.86
C ALA A 579 4.59 3.10 30.49
N ASP A 580 3.53 3.40 29.73
CA ASP A 580 2.37 4.19 30.18
C ASP A 580 1.61 3.51 31.32
N VAL A 581 1.44 2.19 31.28
CA VAL A 581 0.81 1.42 32.36
C VAL A 581 1.76 1.07 33.51
N GLU A 582 3.01 1.56 33.47
CA GLU A 582 4.09 1.21 34.38
C GLU A 582 4.24 -0.31 34.56
N ALA A 583 4.18 -1.06 33.45
CA ALA A 583 4.18 -2.52 33.45
C ALA A 583 5.36 -3.07 34.26
N ARG A 584 5.07 -4.04 35.13
CA ARG A 584 6.10 -4.76 35.90
C ARG A 584 7.01 -5.58 35.00
N CYS A 585 6.41 -6.19 33.99
CA CYS A 585 7.06 -7.11 33.07
C CYS A 585 6.28 -7.11 31.76
N VAL A 586 7.00 -7.22 30.64
CA VAL A 586 6.42 -7.44 29.32
C VAL A 586 6.75 -8.87 28.91
N VAL A 587 5.71 -9.65 28.61
CA VAL A 587 5.83 -11.03 28.18
C VAL A 587 5.49 -11.11 26.69
N VAL A 588 6.42 -11.65 25.91
CA VAL A 588 6.26 -11.84 24.46
C VAL A 588 6.60 -13.28 24.08
N GLY A 589 5.87 -13.84 23.11
CA GLY A 589 6.21 -15.13 22.51
C GLY A 589 7.42 -15.01 21.58
N ARG A 590 8.23 -16.06 21.50
CA ARG A 590 9.20 -16.22 20.41
C ARG A 590 8.49 -16.77 19.17
N SER A 591 8.65 -16.15 18.00
CA SER A 591 8.07 -16.75 16.80
C SER A 591 8.72 -18.10 16.53
N THR A 592 7.92 -19.06 16.10
CA THR A 592 8.33 -20.46 15.86
C THR A 592 8.96 -20.66 14.47
N GLY A 593 9.48 -19.59 13.86
CA GLY A 593 9.92 -19.57 12.47
C GLY A 593 11.41 -19.79 12.18
N GLY A 594 11.73 -20.09 10.92
CA GLY A 594 13.10 -20.32 10.41
C GLY A 594 14.02 -19.08 10.43
N ALA A 595 15.19 -19.17 9.77
CA ALA A 595 16.25 -18.13 9.81
C ALA A 595 15.80 -16.70 9.44
N LEU A 596 14.77 -16.54 8.59
CA LEU A 596 14.16 -15.25 8.23
C LEU A 596 13.26 -14.70 9.34
N ALA A 597 12.53 -15.54 10.06
CA ALA A 597 11.72 -15.12 11.20
C ALA A 597 12.58 -14.66 12.38
N ARG A 598 13.81 -15.21 12.53
CA ARG A 598 14.80 -14.71 13.50
C ARG A 598 15.30 -13.29 13.20
N ILE A 599 15.23 -12.85 11.94
CA ILE A 599 15.58 -11.46 11.55
C ILE A 599 14.41 -10.52 11.84
N VAL A 600 13.16 -10.99 11.66
CA VAL A 600 11.91 -10.26 11.94
C VAL A 600 11.63 -10.16 13.45
N ASP A 601 11.82 -11.24 14.21
CA ASP A 601 11.77 -11.26 15.69
C ASP A 601 12.86 -10.37 16.30
N GLY A 602 14.03 -10.33 15.63
CA GLY A 602 15.13 -9.46 15.99
C GLY A 602 14.67 -8.00 16.04
N SER A 603 13.90 -7.51 15.07
CA SER A 603 13.50 -6.10 15.08
C SER A 603 12.47 -5.76 16.17
N LEU A 604 11.53 -6.64 16.51
CA LEU A 604 10.54 -6.39 17.57
C LEU A 604 11.16 -6.49 18.97
N THR A 605 11.93 -7.55 19.24
CA THR A 605 12.62 -7.71 20.53
C THR A 605 13.75 -6.69 20.73
N THR A 606 14.49 -6.32 19.67
CA THR A 606 15.46 -5.22 19.73
C THR A 606 14.77 -3.87 19.92
N ALA A 607 13.64 -3.59 19.25
CA ALA A 607 12.89 -2.36 19.48
C ALA A 607 12.34 -2.26 20.91
N LEU A 608 11.83 -3.36 21.48
CA LEU A 608 11.38 -3.41 22.89
C LEU A 608 12.54 -3.20 23.88
N ALA A 609 13.71 -3.77 23.59
CA ALA A 609 14.91 -3.60 24.41
C ALA A 609 15.48 -2.18 24.33
N ASP A 610 15.52 -1.58 23.14
CA ASP A 610 16.01 -0.22 22.90
C ASP A 610 15.05 0.84 23.46
N ALA A 611 13.74 0.56 23.51
CA ALA A 611 12.72 1.44 24.07
C ALA A 611 12.64 1.42 25.61
N GLY A 612 13.44 0.59 26.29
CA GLY A 612 13.56 0.61 27.76
C GLY A 612 12.37 0.01 28.52
N ALA A 613 11.54 -0.82 27.89
CA ALA A 613 10.50 -1.58 28.59
C ALA A 613 11.17 -2.47 29.66
N GLY A 614 10.68 -2.45 30.91
CA GLY A 614 11.32 -3.02 32.11
C GLY A 614 11.85 -4.46 32.00
N GLN A 615 11.32 -5.40 32.79
CA GLN A 615 11.78 -6.80 32.69
C GLN A 615 11.10 -7.47 31.49
N LEU A 616 11.83 -7.72 30.39
CA LEU A 616 11.32 -8.42 29.21
C LEU A 616 11.47 -9.94 29.38
N VAL A 617 10.37 -10.68 29.26
CA VAL A 617 10.36 -12.15 29.31
C VAL A 617 9.93 -12.70 27.96
N VAL A 618 10.82 -13.46 27.33
CA VAL A 618 10.58 -14.10 26.03
C VAL A 618 10.26 -15.57 26.25
N VAL A 619 9.02 -15.97 25.94
CA VAL A 619 8.54 -17.35 26.11
C VAL A 619 8.79 -18.14 24.85
N GLY A 620 9.60 -19.21 24.94
CA GLY A 620 9.80 -20.15 23.84
C GLY A 620 8.65 -21.15 23.71
N PRO A 621 8.50 -21.83 22.55
CA PRO A 621 7.51 -22.90 22.41
C PRO A 621 7.77 -24.00 23.44
N SER A 622 6.73 -24.43 24.14
CA SER A 622 6.81 -25.54 25.10
C SER A 622 7.26 -26.81 24.37
N ASN A 623 8.35 -27.40 24.85
CA ASN A 623 8.88 -28.64 24.30
C ASN A 623 8.14 -29.83 24.93
N ASP A 624 6.84 -29.96 24.67
CA ASP A 624 6.04 -31.12 25.10
C ASP A 624 6.21 -32.29 24.11
N SER A 625 7.46 -32.75 23.97
CA SER A 625 7.80 -34.02 23.32
C SER A 625 8.90 -34.75 24.10
N ALA A 626 8.67 -34.90 25.41
CA ALA A 626 9.50 -35.73 26.27
C ALA A 626 8.68 -36.45 27.36
N VAL A 627 7.58 -37.11 26.98
CA VAL A 627 7.08 -38.32 27.65
C VAL A 627 6.36 -39.20 26.61
N ALA A 628 6.77 -40.46 26.57
CA ALA A 628 6.37 -41.59 25.69
C ALA A 628 7.12 -41.72 24.35
#